data_AF-X0PRQ0-F1
#
_entry.id   AF-X0PRQ0-F1
#
_cell.length_a   1.000
_cell.length_b   1.000
_cell.length_c   1.000
_cell.angle_alpha   90.00
_cell.angle_beta   90.00
_cell.angle_gamma   90.00
#
_symmetry.space_group_name_H-M   'P 1'
#
loop_
_entity.id
_entity.type
_entity.pdbx_description
1 polymer ?
#
loop_
_entity_poly.entity_id
_entity_poly.type
_entity_poly.pdbx_seq_one_letter_code
_entity_poly.pdbx_strand_id
1 'polypeptide(L)'
;MAYLVGRRAADWSDVRAHLSARVPSYMIPAHVVHLDALPLSVNGKLDRKALPAPAARSAADEYQAPRTAAERAVATVFADVLGIDRVGVTDSFFDLGGNSLIATRVASELGSELGIDFPLQWMFSDPTPQSLGQRIQKWTNDGVDGAGASLDVLLPIRTRGTAEPLFCVHPFIGLAWSYAGLGRELTQDRPIYGLQSPALTEDEPHPETITDFAGRYVREIRSIQPHGPYHLVGWSLGGVIAHEMAVQLQDAGEEVRLLGLLDSYVGIDRSVENSATTADLLGGVGLDLPDDSVLDELAPDGQFDAERAAALLRVVGGPLAALTAAELERIYGNALRAPELIDAHRPRVFDGDLVFFTAALDDGFHVDPVTCWGRFVNGNIDEHPVDATHWTMTTPDALAAIAPHLERSRRRPRHAAPDTGKDSDPDDSANRPHSVR
;
A
#
# COMPACT_ATOMS: atom_id res chain seq x y z
N MET A 1 12.02 14.55 -21.62
CA MET A 1 12.22 16.02 -21.72
C MET A 1 11.21 16.59 -22.70
N ALA A 2 10.62 17.76 -22.42
CA ALA A 2 9.67 18.44 -23.30
C ALA A 2 9.96 19.94 -23.44
N TYR A 3 9.49 20.52 -24.54
CA TYR A 3 9.63 21.94 -24.87
C TYR A 3 8.26 22.56 -25.04
N LEU A 4 7.99 23.66 -24.33
CA LEU A 4 6.70 24.34 -24.34
C LEU A 4 6.85 25.75 -24.89
N VAL A 5 5.95 26.15 -25.78
CA VAL A 5 5.82 27.52 -26.31
C VAL A 5 4.40 28.01 -26.04
N GLY A 6 4.25 29.18 -25.40
CA GLY A 6 2.93 29.72 -25.07
C GLY A 6 2.97 31.16 -24.55
N ARG A 7 1.83 31.88 -24.65
CA ARG A 7 1.71 33.31 -24.27
C ARG A 7 1.73 33.59 -22.75
N ARG A 8 1.61 32.54 -21.93
CA ARG A 8 1.85 32.54 -20.48
C ARG A 8 2.74 31.34 -20.18
N ALA A 9 3.66 31.48 -19.24
CA ALA A 9 4.29 30.33 -18.61
C ALA A 9 3.17 29.54 -17.92
N ALA A 10 2.59 28.55 -18.61
CA ALA A 10 1.76 27.56 -17.95
C ALA A 10 2.64 26.92 -16.88
N ASP A 11 2.17 26.90 -15.64
CA ASP A 11 2.93 26.28 -14.57
C ASP A 11 3.14 24.80 -14.94
N TRP A 12 4.38 24.34 -14.84
CA TRP A 12 4.70 22.94 -15.11
C TRP A 12 3.87 22.03 -14.21
N SER A 13 3.53 22.46 -13.00
CA SER A 13 2.63 21.73 -12.10
C SER A 13 1.27 21.42 -12.75
N ASP A 14 0.65 22.41 -13.39
CA ASP A 14 -0.64 22.27 -14.09
C ASP A 14 -0.53 21.40 -15.34
N VAL A 15 0.55 21.57 -16.12
CA VAL A 15 0.78 20.76 -17.34
C VAL A 15 1.09 19.32 -16.97
N ARG A 16 1.87 19.09 -15.90
CA ARG A 16 2.16 17.76 -15.38
C ARG A 16 0.91 17.09 -14.87
N ALA A 17 0.10 17.77 -14.05
CA ALA A 17 -1.19 17.25 -13.60
C ALA A 17 -2.11 16.92 -14.78
N HIS A 18 -2.08 17.76 -15.83
CA HIS A 18 -2.83 17.49 -17.06
C HIS A 18 -2.31 16.24 -17.79
N LEU A 19 -0.99 16.06 -17.93
CA LEU A 19 -0.39 14.89 -18.59
C LEU A 19 -0.57 13.60 -17.80
N SER A 20 -0.42 13.67 -16.47
CA SER A 20 -0.63 12.54 -15.55
C SER A 20 -2.01 11.90 -15.69
N ALA A 21 -3.01 12.65 -16.12
CA ALA A 21 -4.36 12.14 -16.36
C ALA A 21 -4.60 11.59 -17.78
N ARG A 22 -3.61 11.59 -18.68
CA ARG A 22 -3.77 11.15 -20.08
C ARG A 22 -2.68 10.21 -20.59
N VAL A 23 -1.52 10.13 -19.94
CA VAL A 23 -0.42 9.28 -20.38
C VAL A 23 0.21 8.52 -19.19
N PRO A 24 0.76 7.31 -19.43
CA PRO A 24 1.54 6.59 -18.43
C PRO A 24 2.68 7.43 -17.86
N SER A 25 3.02 7.20 -16.58
CA SER A 25 4.00 7.98 -15.82
C SER A 25 5.37 8.08 -16.50
N TYR A 26 5.83 7.02 -17.17
CA TYR A 26 7.09 7.00 -17.92
C TYR A 26 7.09 7.87 -19.19
N MET A 27 5.91 8.25 -19.71
CA MET A 27 5.76 9.16 -20.83
C MET A 27 5.75 10.63 -20.38
N ILE A 28 5.69 10.89 -19.07
CA ILE A 28 5.69 12.25 -18.53
C ILE A 28 7.13 12.77 -18.51
N PRO A 29 7.41 13.92 -19.17
CA PRO A 29 8.75 14.47 -19.23
C PRO A 29 9.34 14.82 -17.86
N ALA A 30 10.51 14.27 -17.52
CA ALA A 30 11.23 14.64 -16.29
C ALA A 30 11.72 16.10 -16.24
N HIS A 31 11.91 16.73 -17.41
CA HIS A 31 12.36 18.12 -17.55
C HIS A 31 11.54 18.84 -18.62
N VAL A 32 11.22 20.11 -18.36
CA VAL A 32 10.51 20.99 -19.28
C VAL A 32 11.27 22.29 -19.48
N VAL A 33 11.42 22.69 -20.74
CA VAL A 33 12.07 23.95 -21.14
C VAL A 33 11.04 24.84 -21.82
N HIS A 34 10.80 26.02 -21.26
CA HIS A 34 9.95 27.03 -21.88
C HIS A 34 10.74 27.82 -22.91
N LEU A 35 10.19 27.93 -24.11
CA LEU A 35 10.76 28.68 -25.24
C LEU A 35 9.79 29.78 -25.67
N ASP A 36 10.34 30.92 -26.08
CA ASP A 36 9.53 31.98 -26.70
C ASP A 36 9.02 31.56 -28.09
N ALA A 37 9.81 30.76 -28.82
CA ALA A 37 9.45 30.18 -30.10
C ALA A 37 10.23 28.87 -30.35
N LEU A 38 9.63 27.94 -31.12
CA LEU A 38 10.33 26.75 -31.57
C LEU A 38 11.38 27.12 -32.62
N PRO A 39 12.64 26.64 -32.51
CA PRO A 39 13.65 26.87 -33.53
C PRO A 39 13.30 26.12 -34.82
N LEU A 40 13.29 26.83 -35.94
CA LEU A 40 12.98 26.27 -37.25
C LEU A 40 14.21 26.32 -38.17
N SER A 41 14.41 25.28 -38.96
CA SER A 41 15.35 25.25 -40.08
C SER A 41 14.92 26.22 -41.18
N VAL A 42 15.83 26.49 -42.13
CA VAL A 42 15.57 27.32 -43.32
C VAL A 42 14.37 26.85 -44.17
N ASN A 43 13.97 25.57 -44.04
CA ASN A 43 12.82 24.99 -44.73
C ASN A 43 11.53 25.00 -43.86
N GLY A 44 11.52 25.70 -42.73
CA GLY A 44 10.35 25.83 -41.84
C GLY A 44 10.05 24.59 -40.98
N LYS A 45 10.91 23.56 -40.99
CA LYS A 45 10.78 22.38 -40.11
C LYS A 45 11.49 22.61 -38.77
N LEU A 46 11.01 22.00 -37.69
CA LEU A 46 11.65 22.02 -36.37
C LEU A 46 13.12 21.61 -36.46
N ASP A 47 14.01 22.51 -36.06
CA ASP A 47 15.44 22.22 -35.93
C ASP A 47 15.72 21.67 -34.53
N ARG A 48 15.69 20.33 -34.41
CA ARG A 48 15.93 19.64 -33.14
C ARG A 48 17.33 19.87 -32.57
N LYS A 49 18.33 20.22 -33.40
CA LYS A 49 19.70 20.47 -32.95
C LYS A 49 19.85 21.86 -32.30
N ALA A 50 18.94 22.76 -32.61
CA ALA A 50 18.91 24.12 -32.07
C ALA A 50 18.04 24.26 -30.81
N LEU A 51 17.45 23.16 -30.32
CA LEU A 51 16.71 23.16 -29.05
C LEU A 51 17.71 23.27 -27.87
N PRO A 52 17.52 24.24 -26.95
CA PRO A 52 18.45 24.42 -25.84
C PRO A 52 18.34 23.28 -24.83
N ALA A 53 19.46 22.87 -24.24
CA ALA A 53 19.44 21.97 -23.11
C ALA A 53 18.73 22.63 -21.90
N PRO A 54 18.12 21.87 -20.99
CA PRO A 54 17.55 22.40 -19.76
C PRO A 54 18.64 23.18 -19.00
N ALA A 55 18.33 24.42 -18.59
CA ALA A 55 19.24 25.15 -17.72
C ALA A 55 19.36 24.39 -16.39
N ALA A 56 20.59 24.13 -15.94
CA ALA A 56 20.82 23.76 -14.56
C ALA A 56 20.17 24.82 -13.66
N ARG A 57 19.35 24.37 -12.73
CA ARG A 57 18.45 25.18 -11.90
C ARG A 57 19.19 26.39 -11.32
N SER A 58 18.62 27.59 -11.51
CA SER A 58 19.20 28.85 -11.03
C SER A 58 19.26 28.91 -9.50
N ALA A 59 20.39 29.40 -9.00
CA ALA A 59 20.83 29.48 -7.60
C ALA A 59 19.98 30.40 -6.67
N ALA A 60 18.67 30.13 -6.55
CA ALA A 60 17.75 30.91 -5.72
C ALA A 60 16.88 30.06 -4.76
N ASP A 61 17.10 28.76 -4.66
CA ASP A 61 16.88 28.04 -3.40
C ASP A 61 18.20 28.21 -2.62
N GLU A 62 18.19 28.92 -1.48
CA GLU A 62 19.41 29.28 -0.73
C GLU A 62 20.22 28.02 -0.38
N TYR A 63 21.35 27.82 -1.07
CA TYR A 63 22.29 26.75 -0.78
C TYR A 63 22.71 26.82 0.69
N GLN A 64 22.32 25.82 1.47
CA GLN A 64 22.75 25.65 2.86
C GLN A 64 23.77 24.52 2.94
N ALA A 65 24.97 24.81 3.42
CA ALA A 65 26.04 23.82 3.48
C ALA A 65 25.78 22.74 4.56
N PRO A 66 26.13 21.46 4.31
CA PRO A 66 26.13 20.41 5.32
C PRO A 66 26.97 20.78 6.56
N ARG A 67 26.41 20.62 7.77
CA ARG A 67 26.98 21.08 9.04
C ARG A 67 27.65 19.95 9.81
N THR A 68 27.07 18.75 9.82
CA THR A 68 27.60 17.59 10.54
C THR A 68 28.43 16.66 9.64
N ALA A 69 29.22 15.75 10.23
CA ALA A 69 30.00 14.77 9.47
C ALA A 69 29.09 13.82 8.67
N ALA A 70 27.97 13.40 9.25
CA ALA A 70 26.99 12.55 8.57
C ALA A 70 26.27 13.32 7.44
N GLU A 71 25.88 14.58 7.67
CA GLU A 71 25.32 15.43 6.60
C GLU A 71 26.31 15.60 5.44
N ARG A 72 27.62 15.74 5.73
CA ARG A 72 28.66 15.84 4.70
C ARG A 72 28.83 14.55 3.91
N ALA A 73 28.88 13.39 4.55
CA ALA A 73 28.97 12.09 3.87
C ALA A 73 27.79 11.91 2.90
N VAL A 74 26.56 12.17 3.37
CA VAL A 74 25.36 12.08 2.53
C VAL A 74 25.41 13.04 1.35
N ALA A 75 25.78 14.30 1.57
CA ALA A 75 25.87 15.28 0.49
C ALA A 75 26.94 14.93 -0.54
N THR A 76 28.08 14.36 -0.11
CA THR A 76 29.15 13.89 -1.01
C THR A 76 28.67 12.72 -1.86
N VAL A 77 28.10 11.68 -1.25
CA VAL A 77 27.60 10.52 -2.00
C VAL A 77 26.48 10.93 -2.97
N PHE A 78 25.60 11.85 -2.56
CA PHE A 78 24.58 12.39 -3.48
C PHE A 78 25.21 13.10 -4.67
N ALA A 79 26.21 13.97 -4.44
CA ALA A 79 26.90 14.71 -5.49
C ALA A 79 27.59 13.75 -6.48
N ASP A 80 28.30 12.74 -5.96
CA ASP A 80 29.05 11.77 -6.75
C ASP A 80 28.13 10.87 -7.57
N VAL A 81 27.04 10.39 -6.96
CA VAL A 81 26.10 9.48 -7.62
C VAL A 81 25.22 10.20 -8.64
N LEU A 82 24.82 11.44 -8.37
CA LEU A 82 24.00 12.25 -9.29
C LEU A 82 24.84 13.00 -10.33
N GLY A 83 26.16 13.05 -10.18
CA GLY A 83 27.06 13.75 -11.08
C GLY A 83 26.88 15.26 -11.07
N ILE A 84 26.62 15.85 -9.88
CA ILE A 84 26.40 17.29 -9.69
C ILE A 84 27.46 17.89 -8.78
N ASP A 85 27.80 19.17 -9.00
CA ASP A 85 28.94 19.80 -8.31
C ASP A 85 28.75 19.94 -6.80
N ARG A 86 27.53 20.26 -6.35
CA ARG A 86 27.22 20.51 -4.93
C ARG A 86 25.78 20.17 -4.58
N VAL A 87 25.61 19.61 -3.39
CA VAL A 87 24.32 19.28 -2.75
C VAL A 87 24.19 20.08 -1.45
N GLY A 88 23.12 20.83 -1.32
CA GLY A 88 22.71 21.53 -0.10
C GLY A 88 22.12 20.58 0.94
N VAL A 89 22.17 20.97 2.20
CA VAL A 89 21.78 20.12 3.33
C VAL A 89 20.28 19.78 3.33
N THR A 90 19.47 20.61 2.69
CA THR A 90 18.02 20.44 2.51
C THR A 90 17.65 19.94 1.11
N ASP A 91 18.62 19.69 0.24
CA ASP A 91 18.34 19.28 -1.14
C ASP A 91 17.93 17.80 -1.13
N SER A 92 16.69 17.55 -1.55
CA SER A 92 16.13 16.20 -1.64
C SER A 92 16.77 15.45 -2.81
N PHE A 93 17.19 14.21 -2.54
CA PHE A 93 17.76 13.31 -3.54
C PHE A 93 16.93 13.19 -4.82
N PHE A 94 15.60 13.06 -4.67
CA PHE A 94 14.69 12.88 -5.82
C PHE A 94 14.43 14.19 -6.56
N ASP A 95 14.47 15.33 -5.86
CA ASP A 95 14.32 16.64 -6.50
C ASP A 95 15.55 17.02 -7.34
N LEU A 96 16.71 16.43 -7.00
CA LEU A 96 17.96 16.53 -7.75
C LEU A 96 18.05 15.55 -8.93
N GLY A 97 17.00 14.78 -9.21
CA GLY A 97 16.96 13.84 -10.35
C GLY A 97 17.34 12.40 -10.00
N GLY A 98 17.44 12.07 -8.71
CA GLY A 98 17.55 10.70 -8.24
C GLY A 98 16.33 9.85 -8.57
N ASN A 99 16.51 8.53 -8.64
CA ASN A 99 15.43 7.55 -8.80
C ASN A 99 15.73 6.32 -7.93
N SER A 100 14.78 5.38 -7.84
CA SER A 100 14.88 4.22 -6.95
C SER A 100 16.12 3.35 -7.19
N LEU A 101 16.55 3.18 -8.44
CA LEU A 101 17.76 2.41 -8.77
C LEU A 101 19.03 3.13 -8.30
N ILE A 102 19.08 4.45 -8.46
CA ILE A 102 20.20 5.28 -8.03
C ILE A 102 20.22 5.41 -6.48
N ALA A 103 19.05 5.41 -5.83
CA ALA A 103 18.93 5.43 -4.37
C ALA A 103 19.57 4.18 -3.72
N THR A 104 19.44 3.01 -4.36
CA THR A 104 20.12 1.77 -3.93
C THR A 104 21.64 1.91 -3.95
N ARG A 105 22.17 2.59 -4.97
CA ARG A 105 23.61 2.86 -5.06
C ARG A 105 24.07 3.81 -3.95
N VAL A 106 23.31 4.87 -3.69
CA VAL A 106 23.58 5.80 -2.58
C VAL A 106 23.57 5.09 -1.22
N ALA A 107 22.59 4.20 -0.98
CA ALA A 107 22.51 3.44 0.26
C ALA A 107 23.72 2.50 0.43
N SER A 108 24.14 1.83 -0.64
CA SER A 108 25.32 0.96 -0.64
C SER A 108 26.62 1.75 -0.39
N GLU A 109 26.80 2.88 -1.08
CA GLU A 109 27.98 3.73 -0.93
C GLU A 109 28.04 4.36 0.47
N LEU A 110 26.91 4.83 1.01
CA LEU A 110 26.84 5.34 2.39
C LEU A 110 27.06 4.25 3.45
N GLY A 111 26.52 3.05 3.24
CA GLY A 111 26.75 1.93 4.15
C GLY A 111 28.23 1.54 4.21
N SER A 112 28.89 1.49 3.04
CA SER A 112 30.33 1.23 2.93
C SER A 112 31.17 2.34 3.56
N GLU A 113 30.87 3.61 3.26
CA GLU A 113 31.63 4.76 3.78
C GLU A 113 31.51 4.91 5.29
N LEU A 114 30.33 4.63 5.85
CA LEU A 114 30.04 4.81 7.27
C LEU A 114 30.28 3.53 8.09
N GLY A 115 30.48 2.39 7.44
CA GLY A 115 30.62 1.08 8.10
C GLY A 115 29.33 0.64 8.81
N ILE A 116 28.17 1.00 8.26
CA ILE A 116 26.86 0.74 8.85
C ILE A 116 25.98 0.01 7.84
N ASP A 117 25.04 -0.81 8.31
CA ASP A 117 23.98 -1.34 7.44
C ASP A 117 22.98 -0.22 7.16
N PHE A 118 23.29 0.62 6.15
CA PHE A 118 22.54 1.84 5.86
C PHE A 118 21.14 1.46 5.35
N PRO A 119 20.07 1.75 6.09
CA PRO A 119 18.77 1.23 5.73
C PRO A 119 18.18 2.00 4.53
N LEU A 120 17.96 1.32 3.40
CA LEU A 120 17.44 1.94 2.18
C LEU A 120 16.12 2.67 2.40
N GLN A 121 15.28 2.24 3.35
CA GLN A 121 14.05 2.93 3.73
C GLN A 121 14.27 4.40 4.14
N TRP A 122 15.47 4.75 4.62
CA TRP A 122 15.81 6.13 4.91
C TRP A 122 15.85 6.99 3.65
N MET A 123 16.21 6.42 2.49
CA MET A 123 16.17 7.10 1.19
C MET A 123 14.74 7.40 0.71
N PHE A 124 13.73 6.72 1.25
CA PHE A 124 12.33 6.92 0.85
C PHE A 124 11.52 7.74 1.87
N SER A 125 12.15 8.09 2.98
CA SER A 125 11.56 8.90 4.05
C SER A 125 12.34 10.21 4.13
N ASP A 126 11.99 11.25 3.38
CA ASP A 126 12.69 12.57 3.43
C ASP A 126 14.23 12.48 3.20
N PRO A 127 14.69 12.17 1.97
CA PRO A 127 16.09 11.92 1.66
C PRO A 127 16.88 13.21 1.42
N THR A 128 16.97 14.05 2.45
CA THR A 128 17.88 15.19 2.47
C THR A 128 19.13 14.84 3.27
N PRO A 129 20.30 15.45 3.00
CA PRO A 129 21.47 15.28 3.85
C PRO A 129 21.20 15.58 5.32
N GLN A 130 20.35 16.56 5.63
CA GLN A 130 19.90 16.88 6.99
C GLN A 130 19.22 15.69 7.67
N SER A 131 18.17 15.15 7.04
CA SER A 131 17.33 14.11 7.63
C SER A 131 18.04 12.76 7.70
N LEU A 132 18.83 12.42 6.68
CA LEU A 132 19.67 11.23 6.70
C LEU A 132 20.81 11.35 7.71
N GLY A 133 21.43 12.52 7.80
CA GLY A 133 22.47 12.81 8.78
C GLY A 133 21.99 12.59 10.22
N GLN A 134 20.76 13.03 10.55
CA GLN A 134 20.16 12.80 11.87
C GLN A 134 19.93 11.31 12.17
N ARG A 135 19.50 10.52 11.18
CA ARG A 135 19.26 9.09 11.36
C ARG A 135 20.53 8.29 11.54
N ILE A 136 21.55 8.59 10.73
CA ILE A 136 22.90 8.02 10.88
C ILE A 136 23.41 8.30 12.30
N GLN A 137 23.31 9.56 12.74
CA GLN A 137 23.81 9.98 14.04
C GLN A 137 23.06 9.32 15.21
N LYS A 138 21.75 9.09 15.06
CA LYS A 138 20.96 8.33 16.02
C LYS A 138 21.37 6.84 16.05
N TRP A 139 21.56 6.23 14.89
CA TRP A 139 21.97 4.82 14.75
C TRP A 139 23.34 4.56 15.37
N THR A 140 24.30 5.45 15.19
CA THR A 140 25.64 5.33 15.80
C THR A 140 25.61 5.47 17.32
N ASN A 141 24.63 6.17 17.89
CA ASN A 141 24.53 6.41 19.34
C ASN A 141 23.80 5.28 20.08
N ASP A 142 22.94 4.50 19.41
CA ASP A 142 22.03 3.52 20.02
C ASP A 142 22.61 2.08 20.05
N GLY A 143 23.89 1.89 19.73
CA GLY A 143 24.48 0.59 19.34
C GLY A 143 24.00 -0.67 20.06
N VAL A 144 23.21 -1.51 19.37
CA VAL A 144 23.04 -2.97 19.51
C VAL A 144 22.39 -3.54 18.22
N ASP A 145 22.96 -4.66 17.75
CA ASP A 145 22.52 -5.73 16.83
C ASP A 145 21.19 -5.63 16.02
N GLY A 146 21.33 -5.76 14.69
CA GLY A 146 20.48 -6.61 13.85
C GLY A 146 18.99 -6.28 13.70
N ALA A 147 18.64 -5.12 13.13
CA ALA A 147 17.28 -4.85 12.68
C ALA A 147 17.07 -5.32 11.22
N GLY A 148 16.91 -6.64 11.04
CA GLY A 148 16.27 -7.21 9.85
C GLY A 148 14.77 -6.88 9.82
N ALA A 149 14.11 -7.09 8.68
CA ALA A 149 12.66 -6.93 8.56
C ALA A 149 11.92 -7.77 9.61
N SER A 150 11.22 -7.14 10.55
CA SER A 150 10.42 -7.85 11.56
C SER A 150 9.27 -8.60 10.86
N LEU A 151 9.25 -9.91 11.05
CA LEU A 151 8.20 -10.81 10.57
C LEU A 151 7.08 -11.01 11.60
N ASP A 152 7.12 -10.27 12.72
CA ASP A 152 6.15 -10.40 13.81
C ASP A 152 4.72 -10.25 13.30
N VAL A 153 3.79 -11.01 13.88
CA VAL A 153 2.36 -10.97 13.51
C VAL A 153 1.82 -9.55 13.46
N LEU A 154 2.25 -8.70 14.39
CA LEU A 154 1.87 -7.29 14.40
C LEU A 154 2.98 -6.43 13.81
N LEU A 155 2.76 -5.92 12.60
CA LEU A 155 3.67 -5.00 11.91
C LEU A 155 3.33 -3.54 12.26
N PRO A 156 4.21 -2.80 12.97
CA PRO A 156 4.01 -1.37 13.19
C PRO A 156 4.31 -0.55 11.93
N ILE A 157 3.27 -0.13 11.20
CA ILE A 157 3.41 0.76 10.02
C ILE A 157 3.56 2.22 10.47
N ARG A 158 2.68 2.67 11.38
CA ARG A 158 2.76 3.98 12.03
C ARG A 158 2.16 3.88 13.43
N THR A 159 2.97 3.99 14.47
CA THR A 159 2.50 3.78 15.86
C THR A 159 2.12 5.05 16.61
N ARG A 160 2.41 6.20 16.02
CA ARG A 160 2.13 7.51 16.63
C ARG A 160 0.79 8.05 16.15
N GLY A 161 0.06 8.68 17.05
CA GLY A 161 -1.24 9.25 16.78
C GLY A 161 -2.11 9.28 18.03
N THR A 162 -3.17 10.09 18.00
CA THR A 162 -4.18 10.16 19.06
C THR A 162 -5.53 9.61 18.61
N ALA A 163 -5.70 9.32 17.32
CA ALA A 163 -6.88 8.67 16.79
C ALA A 163 -6.89 7.17 17.08
N GLU A 164 -8.07 6.55 16.94
CA GLU A 164 -8.19 5.09 16.96
C GLU A 164 -7.39 4.46 15.79
N PRO A 165 -6.62 3.38 16.03
CA PRO A 165 -5.80 2.75 15.00
C PRO A 165 -6.61 2.15 13.86
N LEU A 166 -5.97 2.06 12.69
CA LEU A 166 -6.40 1.21 11.58
C LEU A 166 -5.59 -0.10 11.59
N PHE A 167 -6.29 -1.23 11.62
CA PHE A 167 -5.68 -2.57 11.54
C PHE A 167 -5.90 -3.16 10.15
N CYS A 168 -4.81 -3.51 9.47
CA CYS A 168 -4.80 -3.96 8.08
C CYS A 168 -4.44 -5.45 8.01
N VAL A 169 -5.34 -6.28 7.50
CA VAL A 169 -5.15 -7.74 7.47
C VAL A 169 -4.48 -8.17 6.17
N HIS A 170 -3.41 -8.97 6.27
CA HIS A 170 -2.64 -9.44 5.12
C HIS A 170 -3.50 -10.09 4.03
N PRO A 171 -3.11 -9.97 2.74
CA PRO A 171 -3.68 -10.76 1.66
C PRO A 171 -3.10 -12.18 1.68
N PHE A 172 -3.42 -12.99 0.69
CA PHE A 172 -3.02 -14.40 0.64
C PHE A 172 -1.51 -14.67 0.87
N ILE A 173 -0.62 -13.75 0.49
CA ILE A 173 0.84 -13.88 0.70
C ILE A 173 1.27 -13.82 2.18
N GLY A 174 0.39 -13.46 3.11
CA GLY A 174 0.72 -13.46 4.54
C GLY A 174 1.45 -12.20 5.04
N LEU A 175 1.81 -11.25 4.17
CA LEU A 175 2.54 -10.05 4.54
C LEU A 175 1.64 -8.81 4.46
N ALA A 176 1.66 -7.97 5.50
CA ALA A 176 0.88 -6.74 5.55
C ALA A 176 1.65 -5.50 5.02
N TRP A 177 2.77 -5.71 4.32
CA TRP A 177 3.68 -4.65 3.88
C TRP A 177 3.06 -3.76 2.81
N SER A 178 2.16 -4.35 2.00
CA SER A 178 1.41 -3.66 0.96
C SER A 178 0.57 -2.48 1.49
N TYR A 179 0.23 -2.45 2.79
CA TYR A 179 -0.49 -1.34 3.40
C TYR A 179 0.41 -0.16 3.83
N ALA A 180 1.73 -0.27 3.71
CA ALA A 180 2.65 0.79 4.15
C ALA A 180 2.36 2.15 3.45
N GLY A 181 1.86 2.12 2.21
CA GLY A 181 1.48 3.32 1.47
C GLY A 181 0.40 4.17 2.17
N LEU A 182 -0.47 3.56 2.99
CA LEU A 182 -1.50 4.28 3.75
C LEU A 182 -0.91 5.28 4.75
N GLY A 183 0.36 5.10 5.17
CA GLY A 183 1.05 6.05 6.04
C GLY A 183 1.26 7.44 5.41
N ARG A 184 1.21 7.55 4.08
CA ARG A 184 1.29 8.83 3.35
C ARG A 184 -0.08 9.45 3.13
N GLU A 185 -1.09 8.61 2.92
CA GLU A 185 -2.42 9.04 2.49
C GLU A 185 -3.36 9.34 3.66
N LEU A 186 -3.21 8.64 4.79
CA LEU A 186 -4.02 8.85 5.98
C LEU A 186 -3.45 9.95 6.88
N THR A 187 -4.34 10.58 7.64
CA THR A 187 -4.02 11.65 8.59
C THR A 187 -2.93 11.22 9.58
N GLN A 188 -1.99 12.12 9.87
CA GLN A 188 -0.80 11.80 10.68
C GLN A 188 -1.13 11.48 12.15
N ASP A 189 -2.33 11.80 12.63
CA ASP A 189 -2.81 11.46 13.97
C ASP A 189 -3.35 10.02 14.08
N ARG A 190 -3.36 9.24 12.99
CA ARG A 190 -3.93 7.89 12.95
C ARG A 190 -2.86 6.79 12.97
N PRO A 191 -2.78 5.97 14.04
CA PRO A 191 -1.93 4.80 14.04
C PRO A 191 -2.38 3.76 12.99
N ILE A 192 -1.43 3.02 12.42
CA ILE A 192 -1.64 1.98 11.42
C ILE A 192 -0.81 0.77 11.80
N TYR A 193 -1.46 -0.40 11.86
CA TYR A 193 -0.82 -1.68 12.13
C TYR A 193 -1.21 -2.68 11.04
N GLY A 194 -0.22 -3.41 10.54
CA GLY A 194 -0.44 -4.57 9.68
C GLY A 194 -0.51 -5.85 10.50
N LEU A 195 -1.36 -6.78 10.11
CA LEU A 195 -1.44 -8.13 10.68
C LEU A 195 -0.87 -9.11 9.66
N GLN A 196 0.29 -9.67 9.97
CA GLN A 196 1.01 -10.66 9.18
C GLN A 196 0.64 -12.08 9.62
N SER A 197 0.82 -13.06 8.72
CA SER A 197 0.58 -14.46 9.04
C SER A 197 1.52 -14.93 10.15
N PRO A 198 1.03 -15.59 11.21
CA PRO A 198 1.87 -16.16 12.27
C PRO A 198 2.82 -17.24 11.76
N ALA A 199 2.56 -17.81 10.58
CA ALA A 199 3.45 -18.77 9.96
C ALA A 199 4.81 -18.22 9.50
N LEU A 200 4.99 -16.90 9.58
CA LEU A 200 6.27 -16.25 9.33
C LEU A 200 7.25 -16.41 10.49
N THR A 201 6.75 -16.49 11.73
CA THR A 201 7.57 -16.36 12.94
C THR A 201 7.40 -17.46 13.97
N GLU A 202 6.25 -18.13 14.02
CA GLU A 202 5.91 -19.06 15.10
C GLU A 202 6.13 -20.51 14.65
N ASP A 203 6.79 -21.33 15.48
CA ASP A 203 6.87 -22.80 15.30
C ASP A 203 5.61 -23.52 15.87
N GLU A 204 4.61 -22.76 16.32
CA GLU A 204 3.37 -23.25 16.93
C GLU A 204 2.34 -23.70 15.87
N PRO A 205 1.30 -24.49 16.26
CA PRO A 205 0.23 -24.89 15.36
C PRO A 205 -0.43 -23.66 14.73
N HIS A 206 -0.29 -23.53 13.41
CA HIS A 206 -0.83 -22.39 12.68
C HIS A 206 -2.36 -22.43 12.66
N PRO A 207 -3.03 -21.26 12.62
CA PRO A 207 -4.46 -21.19 12.39
C PRO A 207 -4.88 -22.01 11.17
N GLU A 208 -5.86 -22.90 11.34
CA GLU A 208 -6.32 -23.81 10.28
C GLU A 208 -7.56 -23.29 9.55
N THR A 209 -8.29 -22.36 10.17
CA THR A 209 -9.52 -21.78 9.62
C THR A 209 -9.49 -20.25 9.68
N ILE A 210 -10.32 -19.59 8.85
CA ILE A 210 -10.52 -18.13 8.92
C ILE A 210 -10.94 -17.68 10.32
N THR A 211 -11.74 -18.48 11.03
CA THR A 211 -12.17 -18.21 12.40
C THR A 211 -10.99 -18.23 13.38
N ASP A 212 -10.05 -19.16 13.21
CA ASP A 212 -8.82 -19.22 14.03
C ASP A 212 -7.90 -18.03 13.75
N PHE A 213 -7.73 -17.66 12.47
CA PHE A 213 -6.97 -16.47 12.06
C PHE A 213 -7.56 -15.21 12.70
N ALA A 214 -8.88 -15.02 12.57
CA ALA A 214 -9.57 -13.90 13.17
C ALA A 214 -9.41 -13.88 14.70
N GLY A 215 -9.53 -15.01 15.39
CA GLY A 215 -9.33 -15.09 16.84
C GLY A 215 -7.89 -14.79 17.28
N ARG A 216 -6.89 -15.23 16.50
CA ARG A 216 -5.48 -14.88 16.72
C ARG A 216 -5.27 -13.38 16.56
N TYR A 217 -5.82 -12.77 15.51
CA TYR A 217 -5.66 -11.34 15.22
C TYR A 217 -6.45 -10.44 16.18
N VAL A 218 -7.65 -10.83 16.60
CA VAL A 218 -8.39 -10.12 17.65
C VAL A 218 -7.57 -10.04 18.95
N ARG A 219 -6.83 -11.10 19.32
CA ARG A 219 -5.92 -11.05 20.48
C ARG A 219 -4.78 -10.05 20.28
N GLU A 220 -4.18 -10.00 19.09
CA GLU A 220 -3.12 -9.04 18.76
C GLU A 220 -3.60 -7.60 18.84
N ILE A 221 -4.70 -7.26 18.16
CA ILE A 221 -5.17 -5.86 18.14
C ILE A 221 -5.61 -5.39 19.53
N ARG A 222 -6.10 -6.30 20.39
CA ARG A 222 -6.46 -5.98 21.78
C ARG A 222 -5.26 -5.67 22.67
N SER A 223 -4.07 -6.15 22.32
CA SER A 223 -2.83 -5.75 23.02
C SER A 223 -2.48 -4.28 22.77
N ILE A 224 -2.91 -3.73 21.63
CA ILE A 224 -2.70 -2.32 21.23
C ILE A 224 -3.86 -1.45 21.70
N GLN A 225 -5.09 -1.88 21.42
CA GLN A 225 -6.31 -1.18 21.77
C GLN A 225 -7.28 -2.16 22.45
N PRO A 226 -7.37 -2.17 23.79
CA PRO A 226 -8.16 -3.16 24.52
C PRO A 226 -9.68 -3.11 24.24
N HIS A 227 -10.20 -1.93 23.90
CA HIS A 227 -11.62 -1.66 23.66
C HIS A 227 -11.86 -0.87 22.40
N GLY A 228 -13.01 -1.10 21.76
CA GLY A 228 -13.44 -0.39 20.57
C GLY A 228 -13.62 1.12 20.78
N PRO A 229 -13.85 1.87 19.70
CA PRO A 229 -14.23 1.38 18.37
C PRO A 229 -13.04 0.86 17.54
N TYR A 230 -13.20 -0.31 16.92
CA TYR A 230 -12.20 -0.89 16.02
C TYR A 230 -12.41 -0.44 14.57
N HIS A 231 -11.29 -0.31 13.84
CA HIS A 231 -11.27 0.00 12.42
C HIS A 231 -10.43 -1.06 11.70
N LEU A 232 -11.08 -1.89 10.90
CA LEU A 232 -10.48 -3.02 10.21
C LEU A 232 -10.51 -2.79 8.71
N VAL A 233 -9.42 -3.13 8.03
CA VAL A 233 -9.36 -3.19 6.57
C VAL A 233 -8.65 -4.46 6.15
N GLY A 234 -9.11 -5.11 5.08
CA GLY A 234 -8.48 -6.30 4.55
C GLY A 234 -8.65 -6.42 3.05
N TRP A 235 -7.61 -6.93 2.38
CA TRP A 235 -7.53 -7.12 0.93
C TRP A 235 -7.52 -8.61 0.61
N SER A 236 -8.29 -9.02 -0.40
CA SER A 236 -8.36 -10.42 -0.84
C SER A 236 -8.75 -11.33 0.33
N LEU A 237 -7.97 -12.38 0.65
CA LEU A 237 -8.13 -13.21 1.86
C LEU A 237 -8.29 -12.37 3.15
N GLY A 238 -7.52 -11.31 3.28
CA GLY A 238 -7.50 -10.47 4.48
C GLY A 238 -8.84 -9.82 4.76
N GLY A 239 -9.64 -9.53 3.72
CA GLY A 239 -10.99 -8.99 3.92
C GLY A 239 -11.95 -10.02 4.52
N VAL A 240 -11.87 -11.29 4.09
CA VAL A 240 -12.68 -12.37 4.67
C VAL A 240 -12.32 -12.58 6.14
N ILE A 241 -11.03 -12.52 6.48
CA ILE A 241 -10.56 -12.56 7.87
C ILE A 241 -11.03 -11.32 8.65
N ALA A 242 -10.93 -10.11 8.08
CA ALA A 242 -11.34 -8.87 8.72
C ALA A 242 -12.84 -8.85 9.03
N HIS A 243 -13.67 -9.41 8.14
CA HIS A 243 -15.11 -9.59 8.39
C HIS A 243 -15.36 -10.51 9.59
N GLU A 244 -14.73 -11.67 9.63
CA GLU A 244 -14.87 -12.61 10.76
C GLU A 244 -14.30 -12.03 12.06
N MET A 245 -13.20 -11.25 12.01
CA MET A 245 -12.70 -10.47 13.15
C MET A 245 -13.76 -9.50 13.67
N ALA A 246 -14.45 -8.80 12.76
CA ALA A 246 -15.50 -7.86 13.14
C ALA A 246 -16.65 -8.55 13.88
N VAL A 247 -17.09 -9.72 13.41
CA VAL A 247 -18.12 -10.52 14.09
C VAL A 247 -17.65 -10.98 15.47
N GLN A 248 -16.41 -11.48 15.61
CA GLN A 248 -15.88 -11.89 16.92
C GLN A 248 -15.75 -10.72 17.91
N LEU A 249 -15.43 -9.53 17.43
CA LEU A 249 -15.42 -8.32 18.25
C LEU A 249 -16.84 -7.96 18.72
N GLN A 250 -17.85 -8.07 17.85
CA GLN A 250 -19.25 -7.82 18.21
C GLN A 250 -19.79 -8.85 19.21
N ASP A 251 -19.45 -10.12 19.06
CA ASP A 251 -19.77 -11.17 20.04
C ASP A 251 -19.16 -10.86 21.43
N ALA A 252 -18.00 -10.20 21.44
CA ALA A 252 -17.34 -9.74 22.67
C ALA A 252 -17.89 -8.40 23.20
N GLY A 253 -18.93 -7.83 22.58
CA GLY A 253 -19.56 -6.58 22.97
C GLY A 253 -18.81 -5.32 22.54
N GLU A 254 -17.84 -5.44 21.64
CA GLU A 254 -17.03 -4.32 21.16
C GLU A 254 -17.66 -3.65 19.94
N GLU A 255 -17.41 -2.34 19.77
CA GLU A 255 -17.84 -1.59 18.58
C GLU A 255 -16.83 -1.78 17.45
N VAL A 256 -17.30 -2.08 16.24
CA VAL A 256 -16.52 -2.01 14.99
C VAL A 256 -17.11 -0.89 14.14
N ARG A 257 -16.37 0.21 13.99
CA ARG A 257 -16.85 1.42 13.31
C ARG A 257 -16.57 1.40 11.81
N LEU A 258 -15.48 0.74 11.42
CA LEU A 258 -15.09 0.58 10.03
C LEU A 258 -14.74 -0.88 9.78
N LEU A 259 -15.42 -1.46 8.81
CA LEU A 259 -15.01 -2.68 8.13
C LEU A 259 -14.82 -2.35 6.65
N GLY A 260 -13.57 -2.34 6.19
CA GLY A 260 -13.19 -2.10 4.81
C GLY A 260 -12.74 -3.39 4.12
N LEU A 261 -13.30 -3.69 2.96
CA LEU A 261 -12.91 -4.84 2.13
C LEU A 261 -12.36 -4.32 0.79
N LEU A 262 -11.13 -4.69 0.45
CA LEU A 262 -10.52 -4.41 -0.84
C LEU A 262 -10.65 -5.67 -1.67
N ASP A 263 -11.53 -5.66 -2.65
CA ASP A 263 -11.74 -6.72 -3.65
C ASP A 263 -11.77 -8.14 -3.05
N SER A 264 -12.52 -8.29 -1.95
CA SER A 264 -12.60 -9.52 -1.15
C SER A 264 -13.98 -10.15 -1.29
N TYR A 265 -14.05 -11.38 -1.78
CA TYR A 265 -15.32 -12.03 -2.07
C TYR A 265 -15.50 -13.36 -1.33
N VAL A 266 -16.76 -13.78 -1.15
CA VAL A 266 -17.17 -15.06 -0.56
C VAL A 266 -18.28 -15.71 -1.38
N GLY A 267 -18.34 -17.04 -1.38
CA GLY A 267 -19.42 -17.79 -2.04
C GLY A 267 -19.39 -17.76 -3.57
N ILE A 268 -18.25 -17.37 -4.16
CA ILE A 268 -18.01 -17.44 -5.61
C ILE A 268 -17.12 -18.65 -5.90
N ASP A 269 -17.48 -19.45 -6.90
CA ASP A 269 -16.63 -20.51 -7.44
C ASP A 269 -15.43 -19.88 -8.18
N ARG A 270 -14.28 -19.82 -7.51
CA ARG A 270 -13.02 -19.29 -8.04
C ARG A 270 -12.14 -20.36 -8.69
N SER A 271 -12.67 -21.55 -9.00
CA SER A 271 -11.94 -22.59 -9.74
C SER A 271 -11.46 -22.16 -11.14
N VAL A 272 -11.88 -20.98 -11.61
CA VAL A 272 -11.50 -20.36 -12.89
C VAL A 272 -10.57 -19.14 -12.70
N GLU A 273 -10.14 -18.80 -11.49
CA GLU A 273 -9.05 -17.83 -11.34
C GLU A 273 -7.80 -18.39 -12.03
N ASN A 274 -7.33 -17.67 -13.05
CA ASN A 274 -6.07 -17.94 -13.73
C ASN A 274 -5.00 -18.19 -12.66
N SER A 275 -4.22 -19.25 -12.81
CA SER A 275 -3.09 -19.54 -11.93
C SER A 275 -2.29 -18.26 -11.72
N ALA A 276 -2.26 -17.74 -10.49
CA ALA A 276 -1.50 -16.54 -10.15
C ALA A 276 -0.09 -16.71 -10.70
N THR A 277 0.35 -15.77 -11.54
CA THR A 277 1.70 -15.82 -12.08
C THR A 277 2.69 -15.50 -10.96
N THR A 278 3.96 -15.87 -11.14
CA THR A 278 5.03 -15.47 -10.21
C THR A 278 5.12 -13.93 -10.09
N ALA A 279 4.74 -13.20 -11.14
CA ALA A 279 4.63 -11.74 -11.14
C ALA A 279 3.54 -11.25 -10.18
N ASP A 280 2.34 -11.86 -10.25
CA ASP A 280 1.20 -11.54 -9.40
C ASP A 280 1.49 -11.84 -7.92
N LEU A 281 2.20 -12.93 -7.66
CA LEU A 281 2.67 -13.32 -6.32
C LEU A 281 3.62 -12.28 -5.71
N LEU A 282 4.49 -11.68 -6.52
CA LEU A 282 5.46 -10.68 -6.07
C LEU A 282 4.86 -9.27 -5.98
N GLY A 283 3.89 -8.93 -6.85
CA GLY A 283 3.06 -7.73 -6.73
C GLY A 283 2.28 -7.70 -5.42
N GLY A 284 1.83 -8.86 -4.91
CA GLY A 284 1.20 -9.01 -3.60
C GLY A 284 2.07 -8.61 -2.40
N VAL A 285 3.39 -8.53 -2.58
CA VAL A 285 4.35 -8.07 -1.56
C VAL A 285 4.61 -6.55 -1.66
N GLY A 286 4.05 -5.87 -2.66
CA GLY A 286 4.18 -4.43 -2.86
C GLY A 286 5.45 -4.01 -3.62
N LEU A 287 6.05 -4.90 -4.42
CA LEU A 287 7.18 -4.58 -5.29
C LEU A 287 6.71 -4.34 -6.74
N ASP A 288 7.08 -3.19 -7.31
CA ASP A 288 7.13 -3.02 -8.78
C ASP A 288 8.43 -3.66 -9.28
N LEU A 289 8.36 -4.88 -9.81
CA LEU A 289 9.50 -5.53 -10.44
C LEU A 289 9.65 -5.05 -11.90
N PRO A 290 10.88 -4.78 -12.36
CA PRO A 290 11.12 -4.40 -13.74
C PRO A 290 11.08 -5.64 -14.65
N ASP A 291 10.18 -5.60 -15.64
CA ASP A 291 10.10 -6.47 -16.83
C ASP A 291 9.78 -7.96 -16.58
N ASP A 292 8.91 -8.55 -17.41
CA ASP A 292 8.48 -9.96 -17.33
C ASP A 292 9.67 -10.95 -17.44
N SER A 293 10.81 -10.48 -17.99
CA SER A 293 12.02 -11.28 -18.23
C SER A 293 12.76 -11.72 -16.96
N VAL A 294 12.65 -11.00 -15.83
CA VAL A 294 13.24 -11.42 -14.54
C VAL A 294 12.38 -12.49 -13.86
N LEU A 295 11.08 -12.54 -14.19
CA LEU A 295 10.11 -13.48 -13.64
C LEU A 295 10.18 -14.84 -14.35
N ASP A 296 10.48 -14.85 -15.66
CA ASP A 296 10.82 -16.06 -16.41
C ASP A 296 12.07 -16.78 -15.84
N GLU A 297 13.00 -16.06 -15.19
CA GLU A 297 14.14 -16.66 -14.49
C GLU A 297 13.77 -17.27 -13.12
N LEU A 298 12.72 -16.77 -12.47
CA LEU A 298 12.23 -17.27 -11.16
C LEU A 298 11.53 -18.61 -11.26
N ALA A 299 10.80 -18.85 -12.36
CA ALA A 299 10.03 -20.07 -12.57
C ALA A 299 10.00 -20.49 -14.06
N PRO A 300 11.14 -20.91 -14.65
CA PRO A 300 11.21 -21.32 -16.06
C PRO A 300 10.32 -22.52 -16.41
N ASP A 301 9.95 -23.32 -15.40
CA ASP A 301 9.03 -24.46 -15.49
C ASP A 301 7.65 -24.18 -14.85
N GLY A 302 7.39 -22.94 -14.39
CA GLY A 302 6.18 -22.55 -13.64
C GLY A 302 6.14 -23.03 -12.18
N GLN A 303 7.23 -23.58 -11.65
CA GLN A 303 7.34 -24.03 -10.26
C GLN A 303 8.10 -23.01 -9.40
N PHE A 304 7.58 -22.71 -8.21
CA PHE A 304 8.24 -21.86 -7.23
C PHE A 304 9.49 -22.55 -6.64
N ASP A 305 10.63 -21.85 -6.69
CA ASP A 305 11.89 -22.26 -6.06
C ASP A 305 12.32 -21.18 -5.05
N ALA A 306 12.28 -21.52 -3.77
CA ALA A 306 12.52 -20.56 -2.70
C ALA A 306 13.99 -20.13 -2.56
N GLU A 307 14.95 -20.97 -2.94
CA GLU A 307 16.36 -20.61 -2.92
C GLU A 307 16.68 -19.59 -4.02
N ARG A 308 16.06 -19.76 -5.20
CA ARG A 308 16.14 -18.78 -6.30
C ARG A 308 15.42 -17.48 -5.95
N ALA A 309 14.22 -17.58 -5.37
CA ALA A 309 13.47 -16.40 -4.91
C ALA A 309 14.26 -15.61 -3.85
N ALA A 310 14.84 -16.29 -2.85
CA ALA A 310 15.69 -15.63 -1.85
C ALA A 310 16.95 -15.02 -2.47
N ALA A 311 17.58 -15.70 -3.43
CA ALA A 311 18.74 -15.17 -4.14
C ALA A 311 18.40 -13.89 -4.93
N LEU A 312 17.24 -13.87 -5.58
CA LEU A 312 16.78 -12.70 -6.33
C LEU A 312 16.34 -11.57 -5.42
N LEU A 313 15.67 -11.84 -4.30
CA LEU A 313 15.37 -10.82 -3.30
C LEU A 313 16.65 -10.19 -2.71
N ARG A 314 17.72 -10.97 -2.55
CA ARG A 314 19.05 -10.43 -2.18
C ARG A 314 19.65 -9.52 -3.26
N VAL A 315 19.39 -9.81 -4.54
CA VAL A 315 19.86 -9.00 -5.68
C VAL A 315 19.01 -7.74 -5.88
N VAL A 316 17.69 -7.85 -5.75
CA VAL A 316 16.72 -6.74 -5.81
C VAL A 316 16.91 -5.80 -4.61
N GLY A 317 17.31 -6.34 -3.45
CA GLY A 317 17.55 -5.59 -2.24
C GLY A 317 16.27 -5.15 -1.54
N GLY A 318 16.40 -4.23 -0.59
CA GLY A 318 15.28 -3.74 0.22
C GLY A 318 14.87 -4.71 1.34
N PRO A 319 13.73 -4.45 2.02
CA PRO A 319 13.32 -5.21 3.22
C PRO A 319 13.14 -6.72 2.99
N LEU A 320 12.83 -7.13 1.76
CA LEU A 320 12.62 -8.53 1.38
C LEU A 320 13.92 -9.31 1.20
N ALA A 321 15.07 -8.64 1.05
CA ALA A 321 16.37 -9.30 0.96
C ALA A 321 16.73 -10.09 2.24
N ALA A 322 16.10 -9.73 3.36
CA ALA A 322 16.25 -10.43 4.63
C ALA A 322 15.50 -11.78 4.68
N LEU A 323 14.54 -12.02 3.76
CA LEU A 323 13.79 -13.26 3.73
C LEU A 323 14.66 -14.44 3.30
N THR A 324 14.63 -15.48 4.12
CA THR A 324 15.28 -16.76 3.86
C THR A 324 14.42 -17.63 2.93
N ALA A 325 15.05 -18.62 2.27
CA ALA A 325 14.31 -19.60 1.47
C ALA A 325 13.25 -20.34 2.30
N ALA A 326 13.55 -20.67 3.55
CA ALA A 326 12.60 -21.34 4.46
C ALA A 326 11.38 -20.46 4.80
N GLU A 327 11.56 -19.14 4.94
CA GLU A 327 10.46 -18.21 5.15
C GLU A 327 9.61 -18.04 3.89
N LEU A 328 10.25 -18.00 2.72
CA LEU A 328 9.58 -17.93 1.42
C LEU A 328 8.78 -19.21 1.11
N GLU A 329 9.30 -20.40 1.44
CA GLU A 329 8.56 -21.66 1.38
C GLU A 329 7.31 -21.64 2.26
N ARG A 330 7.44 -21.12 3.50
CA ARG A 330 6.31 -20.98 4.42
C ARG A 330 5.29 -19.96 3.92
N ILE A 331 5.74 -18.82 3.39
CA ILE A 331 4.88 -17.81 2.75
C ILE A 331 4.09 -18.43 1.60
N TYR A 332 4.79 -19.08 0.68
CA TYR A 332 4.20 -19.68 -0.51
C TYR A 332 3.24 -20.83 -0.17
N GLY A 333 3.62 -21.70 0.76
CA GLY A 333 2.77 -22.80 1.22
C GLY A 333 1.46 -22.32 1.85
N ASN A 334 1.49 -21.21 2.59
CA ASN A 334 0.27 -20.61 3.14
C ASN A 334 -0.56 -19.88 2.09
N ALA A 335 0.11 -19.21 1.14
CA ALA A 335 -0.56 -18.54 0.02
C ALA A 335 -1.41 -19.51 -0.80
N LEU A 336 -0.92 -20.72 -1.06
CA LEU A 336 -1.66 -21.77 -1.77
C LEU A 336 -2.91 -22.27 -1.04
N ARG A 337 -3.00 -22.10 0.29
CA ARG A 337 -4.16 -22.52 1.10
C ARG A 337 -5.29 -21.50 1.11
N ALA A 338 -5.04 -20.26 0.67
CA ALA A 338 -6.01 -19.18 0.76
C ALA A 338 -7.36 -19.49 0.08
N PRO A 339 -7.41 -20.07 -1.14
CA PRO A 339 -8.69 -20.43 -1.77
C PRO A 339 -9.47 -21.46 -0.94
N GLU A 340 -8.80 -22.51 -0.46
CA GLU A 340 -9.42 -23.54 0.37
C GLU A 340 -9.99 -22.97 1.68
N LEU A 341 -9.26 -22.03 2.30
CA LEU A 341 -9.72 -21.34 3.52
C LEU A 341 -10.99 -20.53 3.26
N ILE A 342 -11.07 -19.82 2.14
CA ILE A 342 -12.24 -19.01 1.76
C ILE A 342 -13.43 -19.92 1.45
N ASP A 343 -13.23 -20.98 0.68
CA ASP A 343 -14.28 -21.92 0.27
C ASP A 343 -14.85 -22.72 1.45
N ALA A 344 -13.99 -23.09 2.40
CA ALA A 344 -14.39 -23.76 3.62
C ALA A 344 -15.10 -22.82 4.62
N HIS A 345 -14.80 -21.52 4.57
CA HIS A 345 -15.38 -20.56 5.51
C HIS A 345 -16.88 -20.39 5.32
N ARG A 346 -17.58 -20.17 6.44
CA ARG A 346 -19.02 -19.91 6.48
C ARG A 346 -19.21 -18.55 7.16
N PRO A 347 -19.31 -17.46 6.39
CA PRO A 347 -19.42 -16.12 6.95
C PRO A 347 -20.62 -16.02 7.87
N ARG A 348 -20.41 -15.34 9.00
CA ARG A 348 -21.46 -15.01 9.97
C ARG A 348 -22.04 -13.64 9.64
N VAL A 349 -23.00 -13.15 10.42
CA VAL A 349 -23.62 -11.84 10.15
C VAL A 349 -22.88 -10.75 10.93
N PHE A 350 -22.36 -9.76 10.21
CA PHE A 350 -21.82 -8.53 10.77
C PHE A 350 -22.93 -7.48 10.89
N ASP A 351 -23.10 -6.90 12.08
CA ASP A 351 -24.09 -5.86 12.34
C ASP A 351 -23.49 -4.45 12.17
N GLY A 352 -23.39 -3.97 10.93
CA GLY A 352 -22.83 -2.65 10.63
C GLY A 352 -22.74 -2.37 9.13
N ASP A 353 -22.30 -1.16 8.78
CA ASP A 353 -22.03 -0.80 7.40
C ASP A 353 -20.69 -1.40 6.93
N LEU A 354 -20.66 -1.86 5.69
CA LEU A 354 -19.48 -2.39 5.01
C LEU A 354 -19.01 -1.39 3.95
N VAL A 355 -17.73 -1.01 3.96
CA VAL A 355 -17.11 -0.23 2.88
C VAL A 355 -16.39 -1.20 1.95
N PHE A 356 -16.79 -1.24 0.69
CA PHE A 356 -16.22 -2.16 -0.30
C PHE A 356 -15.46 -1.38 -1.37
N PHE A 357 -14.27 -1.83 -1.73
CA PHE A 357 -13.48 -1.27 -2.82
C PHE A 357 -13.32 -2.31 -3.93
N THR A 358 -13.85 -2.04 -5.11
CA THR A 358 -13.86 -2.97 -6.24
C THR A 358 -12.73 -2.64 -7.19
N ALA A 359 -11.97 -3.66 -7.62
CA ALA A 359 -11.00 -3.54 -8.71
C ALA A 359 -11.72 -3.31 -10.05
N ALA A 360 -11.71 -2.07 -10.55
CA ALA A 360 -12.48 -1.67 -11.73
C ALA A 360 -11.82 -2.05 -13.06
N LEU A 361 -10.53 -2.43 -13.06
CA LEU A 361 -9.79 -2.79 -14.28
C LEU A 361 -9.84 -4.28 -14.61
N ASP A 362 -10.49 -5.10 -13.79
CA ASP A 362 -10.62 -6.54 -14.06
C ASP A 362 -11.74 -6.80 -15.09
N ASP A 363 -11.34 -6.97 -16.34
CA ASP A 363 -12.23 -7.24 -17.46
C ASP A 363 -12.86 -8.65 -17.35
N GLY A 364 -14.08 -8.73 -16.80
CA GLY A 364 -14.96 -9.90 -16.94
C GLY A 364 -15.29 -10.69 -15.67
N PHE A 365 -14.73 -10.33 -14.51
CA PHE A 365 -15.06 -10.94 -13.22
C PHE A 365 -15.53 -9.90 -12.19
N HIS A 366 -16.43 -9.01 -12.60
CA HIS A 366 -17.06 -8.08 -11.67
C HIS A 366 -18.28 -8.75 -11.02
N VAL A 367 -18.15 -9.15 -9.75
CA VAL A 367 -19.27 -9.63 -8.95
C VAL A 367 -19.72 -8.51 -8.03
N ASP A 368 -21.01 -8.18 -8.12
CA ASP A 368 -21.66 -7.20 -7.25
C ASP A 368 -21.40 -7.58 -5.77
N PRO A 369 -20.75 -6.71 -4.97
CA PRO A 369 -20.47 -6.96 -3.56
C PRO A 369 -21.72 -7.30 -2.75
N VAL A 370 -22.89 -6.78 -3.12
CA VAL A 370 -24.18 -7.09 -2.48
C VAL A 370 -24.56 -8.56 -2.69
N THR A 371 -24.23 -9.13 -3.85
CA THR A 371 -24.49 -10.55 -4.13
C THR A 371 -23.65 -11.45 -3.21
N CYS A 372 -22.42 -11.05 -2.91
CA CYS A 372 -21.50 -11.83 -2.07
C CYS A 372 -21.76 -11.63 -0.57
N TRP A 373 -21.88 -10.37 -0.14
CA TRP A 373 -21.88 -9.99 1.26
C TRP A 373 -23.24 -9.63 1.83
N GLY A 374 -24.27 -9.40 0.99
CA GLY A 374 -25.57 -8.89 1.45
C GLY A 374 -26.31 -9.79 2.44
N ARG A 375 -25.99 -11.08 2.51
CA ARG A 375 -26.55 -12.01 3.52
C ARG A 375 -25.79 -12.00 4.86
N PHE A 376 -24.62 -11.37 4.88
CA PHE A 376 -23.64 -11.42 5.96
C PHE A 376 -23.35 -10.03 6.55
N VAL A 377 -24.13 -9.02 6.15
CA VAL A 377 -24.03 -7.63 6.58
C VAL A 377 -25.45 -7.10 6.79
N ASN A 378 -25.77 -6.63 8.00
CA ASN A 378 -27.09 -6.04 8.30
C ASN A 378 -27.19 -4.54 7.97
N GLY A 379 -26.07 -3.85 7.73
CA GLY A 379 -26.02 -2.45 7.32
C GLY A 379 -25.89 -2.25 5.82
N ASN A 380 -25.51 -1.05 5.41
CA ASN A 380 -25.31 -0.70 4.01
C ASN A 380 -23.96 -1.22 3.51
N ILE A 381 -23.93 -1.70 2.26
CA ILE A 381 -22.69 -1.97 1.53
C ILE A 381 -22.41 -0.74 0.65
N ASP A 382 -21.41 0.05 1.04
CA ASP A 382 -20.98 1.27 0.35
C ASP A 382 -19.79 0.94 -0.57
N GLU A 383 -20.09 0.68 -1.83
CA GLU A 383 -19.12 0.28 -2.85
C GLU A 383 -18.43 1.49 -3.51
N HIS A 384 -17.11 1.40 -3.66
CA HIS A 384 -16.25 2.39 -4.31
C HIS A 384 -15.35 1.70 -5.35
N PRO A 385 -15.61 1.87 -6.65
CA PRO A 385 -14.71 1.40 -7.69
C PRO A 385 -13.35 2.10 -7.60
N VAL A 386 -12.27 1.33 -7.77
CA VAL A 386 -10.88 1.81 -7.81
C VAL A 386 -10.29 1.42 -9.15
N ASP A 387 -9.63 2.36 -9.84
CA ASP A 387 -8.94 2.13 -11.13
C ASP A 387 -7.67 1.28 -10.91
N ALA A 388 -7.86 0.03 -10.50
CA ALA A 388 -6.88 -0.99 -10.21
C ALA A 388 -7.43 -2.37 -10.63
N THR A 389 -6.52 -3.31 -10.87
CA THR A 389 -6.81 -4.75 -10.91
C THR A 389 -6.82 -5.33 -9.50
N HIS A 390 -7.34 -6.54 -9.30
CA HIS A 390 -7.30 -7.22 -7.99
C HIS A 390 -5.91 -7.17 -7.35
N TRP A 391 -4.87 -7.42 -8.17
CA TRP A 391 -3.47 -7.50 -7.77
C TRP A 391 -2.83 -6.15 -7.44
N THR A 392 -3.43 -5.05 -7.91
CA THR A 392 -2.87 -3.69 -7.77
C THR A 392 -3.66 -2.83 -6.78
N MET A 393 -4.63 -3.40 -6.05
CA MET A 393 -5.47 -2.71 -5.06
C MET A 393 -4.70 -2.04 -3.90
N THR A 394 -3.45 -2.43 -3.68
CA THR A 394 -2.58 -1.87 -2.63
C THR A 394 -1.38 -1.09 -3.17
N THR A 395 -1.36 -0.79 -4.48
CA THR A 395 -0.39 0.14 -5.07
C THR A 395 -0.59 1.57 -4.55
N PRO A 396 0.43 2.44 -4.64
CA PRO A 396 0.31 3.83 -4.17
C PRO A 396 -0.90 4.58 -4.74
N ASP A 397 -1.18 4.44 -6.03
CA ASP A 397 -2.31 5.12 -6.70
C ASP A 397 -3.66 4.58 -6.20
N ALA A 398 -3.79 3.27 -6.05
CA ALA A 398 -4.99 2.65 -5.50
C ALA A 398 -5.22 3.07 -4.04
N LEU A 399 -4.17 3.04 -3.20
CA LEU A 399 -4.27 3.47 -1.80
C LEU A 399 -4.60 4.96 -1.66
N ALA A 400 -4.12 5.81 -2.54
CA ALA A 400 -4.48 7.23 -2.60
C ALA A 400 -5.97 7.43 -2.93
N ALA A 401 -6.55 6.58 -3.78
CA ALA A 401 -8.00 6.57 -4.06
C ALA A 401 -8.81 6.03 -2.86
N ILE A 402 -8.31 5.02 -2.16
CA ILE A 402 -8.98 4.34 -1.04
C ILE A 402 -9.00 5.19 0.25
N ALA A 403 -7.86 5.83 0.58
CA ALA A 403 -7.66 6.50 1.86
C ALA A 403 -8.71 7.57 2.23
N PRO A 404 -9.19 8.44 1.31
CA PRO A 404 -10.25 9.40 1.61
C PRO A 404 -11.57 8.76 2.06
N HIS A 405 -11.87 7.52 1.65
CA HIS A 405 -13.05 6.79 2.09
C HIS A 405 -12.85 6.21 3.50
N LEU A 406 -11.66 5.67 3.78
CA LEU A 406 -11.28 5.19 5.12
C LEU A 406 -11.27 6.31 6.18
N GLU A 407 -10.92 7.55 5.79
CA GLU A 407 -10.97 8.71 6.70
C GLU A 407 -12.39 9.26 6.92
N ARG A 408 -13.25 9.20 5.90
CA ARG A 408 -14.65 9.62 6.05
C ARG A 408 -15.43 8.68 6.97
N SER A 409 -15.23 7.38 6.82
CA SER A 409 -15.93 6.37 7.61
C SER A 409 -15.53 6.36 9.09
N ARG A 410 -14.32 6.85 9.43
CA ARG A 410 -13.90 7.11 10.83
C ARG A 410 -14.86 8.04 11.58
N ARG A 411 -15.53 8.97 10.88
CA ARG A 411 -16.33 10.05 11.48
C ARG A 411 -17.84 9.80 11.48
N ARG A 412 -18.32 8.68 10.91
CA ARG A 412 -19.75 8.36 10.87
C ARG A 412 -20.24 7.86 12.24
N PRO A 413 -21.30 8.45 12.83
CA PRO A 413 -22.01 7.83 13.96
C PRO A 413 -22.77 6.59 13.49
N ARG A 414 -22.98 5.61 14.38
CA ARG A 414 -23.79 4.41 14.09
C ARG A 414 -25.11 4.79 13.41
N HIS A 415 -25.50 4.07 12.36
CA HIS A 415 -26.92 3.96 12.05
C HIS A 415 -27.61 3.32 13.26
N ALA A 416 -28.59 4.03 13.81
CA ALA A 416 -29.45 3.46 14.83
C ALA A 416 -30.15 2.24 14.22
N ALA A 417 -30.18 1.14 14.97
CA ALA A 417 -30.95 -0.04 14.59
C ALA A 417 -32.38 0.39 14.18
N PRO A 418 -33.01 -0.27 13.20
CA PRO A 418 -34.41 -0.02 12.92
C PRO A 418 -35.18 -0.21 14.21
N ASP A 419 -35.92 0.82 14.61
CA ASP A 419 -36.81 0.81 15.76
C ASP A 419 -37.80 -0.35 15.59
N THR A 420 -37.49 -1.50 16.20
CA THR A 420 -38.45 -2.59 16.34
C THR A 420 -39.41 -2.14 17.44
N GLY A 421 -40.31 -1.23 17.06
CA GLY A 421 -41.39 -0.77 17.91
C GLY A 421 -42.19 -1.96 18.42
N LYS A 422 -41.96 -2.29 19.69
CA LYS A 422 -42.95 -2.96 20.53
C LYS A 422 -44.00 -1.93 20.90
N ASP A 423 -45.18 -2.03 20.28
CA ASP A 423 -46.45 -2.19 20.99
C ASP A 423 -47.61 -1.89 20.04
N SER A 424 -48.26 -2.95 19.55
CA SER A 424 -49.71 -3.13 19.74
C SER A 424 -50.15 -4.42 19.03
N ASP A 425 -50.51 -5.42 19.83
CA ASP A 425 -51.50 -6.44 19.49
C ASP A 425 -52.25 -6.73 20.81
N PRO A 426 -53.54 -7.14 20.83
CA PRO A 426 -54.38 -7.54 19.70
C PRO A 426 -55.84 -7.01 19.76
N ASP A 427 -56.57 -7.33 18.69
CA ASP A 427 -58.03 -7.52 18.68
C ASP A 427 -58.91 -6.25 18.71
N ASP A 428 -59.35 -5.79 17.53
CA ASP A 428 -60.76 -5.42 17.40
C ASP A 428 -61.30 -5.52 15.96
N SER A 429 -62.31 -6.38 15.83
CA SER A 429 -63.45 -6.28 14.92
C SER A 429 -63.26 -6.53 13.42
N ALA A 430 -63.74 -7.70 13.04
CA ALA A 430 -64.42 -7.94 11.78
C ALA A 430 -65.51 -6.87 11.51
N ASN A 431 -65.38 -6.11 10.42
CA ASN A 431 -66.51 -5.83 9.52
C ASN A 431 -66.06 -5.31 8.15
N ARG A 432 -66.50 -6.01 7.10
CA ARG A 432 -66.50 -5.65 5.67
C ARG A 432 -67.40 -4.40 5.41
N PRO A 433 -67.51 -3.79 4.19
CA PRO A 433 -67.27 -4.38 2.86
C PRO A 433 -66.68 -3.52 1.72
N HIS A 434 -66.38 -4.24 0.64
CA HIS A 434 -66.15 -3.86 -0.77
C HIS A 434 -66.79 -2.56 -1.29
N SER A 435 -66.00 -1.78 -2.06
CA SER A 435 -66.32 -1.33 -3.44
C SER A 435 -65.03 -0.77 -4.10
N VAL A 436 -64.53 -1.34 -5.19
CA VAL A 436 -64.74 -0.97 -6.62
C VAL A 436 -64.29 0.45 -6.99
N ARG A 437 -63.09 0.60 -7.58
CA ARG A 437 -62.89 0.76 -9.04
C ARG A 437 -61.44 0.51 -9.43
#